data_AF-A0A5C3QCQ1-F1
#
_entry.id   AF-A0A5C3QCQ1-F1
#
_cell.length_a   1.000
_cell.length_b   1.000
_cell.length_c   1.000
_cell.angle_alpha   90.00
_cell.angle_beta   90.00
_cell.angle_gamma   90.00
#
_symmetry.space_group_name_H-M   'P 1'
#
loop_
_entity.id
_entity.type
_entity.pdbx_description
1 polymer ?
#
loop_
_entity_poly.entity_id
_entity_poly.type
_entity_poly.pdbx_seq_one_letter_code
_entity_poly.pdbx_strand_id
1 'polypeptide(L)'
;MPRPPPAIFRLPSELLHLIFQQVDLSESGPDTVEIGNLAAVCKRWTSLALASSGLWSTINVNMKELVTGPYDANFARLICHRIQLQLVRSLQRPLRCFANLPDEVSAEHSFIQAIIFSIGASLDRCTLIMLHGFIPITWKLLPMDKPPLIPDTLSIRGRNYLLQHLALMRVELPIYISALWTNIRTLELVHTLYRLSRNSQNASQYLDNHVL
;
A
#
# COMPACT_ATOMS: atom_id res chain seq x y z
N MET A 1 30.05 -36.38 -17.24
CA MET A 1 30.61 -35.02 -17.06
C MET A 1 29.54 -34.15 -16.41
N PRO A 2 29.82 -33.43 -15.31
CA PRO A 2 28.85 -32.54 -14.69
C PRO A 2 28.50 -31.36 -15.63
N ARG A 3 27.22 -31.00 -15.71
CA ARG A 3 26.75 -29.87 -16.52
C ARG A 3 27.34 -28.56 -15.93
N PRO A 4 27.87 -27.64 -16.76
CA PRO A 4 28.33 -26.36 -16.24
C PRO A 4 27.18 -25.62 -15.56
N PRO A 5 27.46 -24.89 -14.46
CA PRO A 5 26.43 -24.12 -13.78
C PRO A 5 25.83 -23.07 -14.73
N PRO A 6 24.52 -22.81 -14.65
CA PRO A 6 23.84 -21.76 -15.41
C PRO A 6 24.55 -20.40 -15.36
N ALA A 7 24.53 -19.65 -16.45
CA ALA A 7 25.20 -18.36 -16.59
C ALA A 7 24.77 -17.32 -15.52
N ILE A 8 23.54 -17.42 -15.02
CA ILE A 8 23.00 -16.53 -13.98
C ILE A 8 23.83 -16.54 -12.68
N PHE A 9 24.52 -17.65 -12.37
CA PHE A 9 25.38 -17.73 -11.19
C PHE A 9 26.69 -16.94 -11.34
N ARG A 10 27.05 -16.54 -12.56
CA ARG A 10 28.29 -15.81 -12.88
C ARG A 10 28.11 -14.30 -12.94
N LEU A 11 26.87 -13.79 -12.85
CA LEU A 11 26.62 -12.35 -12.85
C LEU A 11 27.33 -11.70 -11.66
N PRO A 12 28.05 -10.57 -11.82
CA PRO A 12 28.55 -9.76 -10.71
C PRO A 12 27.45 -9.33 -9.75
N SER A 13 27.79 -9.11 -8.49
CA SER A 13 26.82 -8.77 -7.43
C SER A 13 26.14 -7.43 -7.68
N GLU A 14 26.86 -6.51 -8.32
CA GLU A 14 26.40 -5.18 -8.73
C GLU A 14 25.30 -5.30 -9.77
N LEU A 15 25.45 -6.19 -10.76
CA LEU A 15 24.41 -6.44 -11.76
C LEU A 15 23.18 -7.10 -11.13
N LEU A 16 23.37 -8.03 -10.20
CA LEU A 16 22.25 -8.62 -9.45
C LEU A 16 21.51 -7.57 -8.64
N HIS A 17 22.23 -6.61 -8.04
CA HIS A 17 21.62 -5.52 -7.30
C HIS A 17 20.81 -4.59 -8.21
N LEU A 18 21.34 -4.26 -9.39
CA LEU A 18 20.60 -3.50 -10.40
C LEU A 18 19.33 -4.24 -10.83
N ILE A 19 19.40 -5.56 -11.06
CA ILE A 19 18.22 -6.38 -11.36
C ILE A 19 17.20 -6.26 -10.23
N PHE A 20 17.62 -6.39 -8.96
CA PHE A 20 16.71 -6.29 -7.82
C PHE A 20 16.04 -4.91 -7.72
N GLN A 21 16.73 -3.83 -8.11
CA GLN A 21 16.16 -2.48 -8.15
C GLN A 21 15.16 -2.28 -9.31
N GLN A 22 15.28 -3.05 -10.39
CA GLN A 22 14.36 -3.02 -11.52
C GLN A 22 13.12 -3.90 -11.32
N VAL A 23 13.10 -4.74 -10.28
CA VAL A 23 11.89 -5.51 -9.93
C VAL A 23 10.87 -4.51 -9.41
N ASP A 24 9.88 -4.25 -10.28
CA ASP A 24 8.94 -3.17 -10.10
C ASP A 24 7.86 -3.54 -9.09
N LEU A 25 8.08 -3.11 -7.84
CA LEU A 25 7.13 -3.29 -6.74
C LEU A 25 5.80 -2.53 -6.95
N SER A 26 5.64 -1.80 -8.07
CA SER A 26 4.49 -0.96 -8.36
C SER A 26 3.30 -1.70 -8.98
N GLU A 27 3.47 -2.91 -9.53
CA GLU A 27 2.34 -3.68 -10.06
C GLU A 27 1.58 -4.40 -8.92
N SER A 28 0.48 -3.76 -8.52
CA SER A 28 -0.43 -4.15 -7.45
C SER A 28 -1.17 -5.47 -7.77
N GLY A 29 -0.59 -6.59 -7.34
CA GLY A 29 -1.27 -7.86 -7.12
C GLY A 29 -1.11 -8.35 -5.68
N PRO A 30 -1.86 -9.37 -5.22
CA PRO A 30 -1.63 -10.02 -3.92
C PRO A 30 -0.23 -10.66 -3.82
N ASP A 31 0.41 -10.84 -4.98
CA ASP A 31 1.72 -11.43 -5.18
C ASP A 31 2.89 -10.42 -5.07
N THR A 32 2.68 -9.21 -4.53
CA THR A 32 3.76 -8.24 -4.24
C THR A 32 4.65 -8.67 -3.05
N VAL A 33 5.08 -9.93 -3.09
CA VAL A 33 6.14 -10.60 -2.33
C VAL A 33 7.38 -10.76 -3.23
N GLU A 34 7.67 -9.78 -4.08
CA GLU A 34 8.67 -9.94 -5.14
C GLU A 34 10.08 -10.12 -4.58
N ILE A 35 10.44 -9.39 -3.53
CA ILE A 35 11.76 -9.54 -2.88
C ILE A 35 11.88 -10.87 -2.15
N GLY A 36 10.77 -11.37 -1.58
CA GLY A 36 10.74 -12.70 -0.98
C GLY A 36 11.04 -13.78 -2.01
N ASN A 37 10.49 -13.64 -3.21
CA ASN A 37 10.73 -14.54 -4.34
C ASN A 37 12.19 -14.45 -4.82
N LEU A 38 12.76 -13.25 -4.94
CA LEU A 38 14.19 -13.07 -5.26
C LEU A 38 15.09 -13.72 -4.21
N ALA A 39 14.77 -13.55 -2.94
CA ALA A 39 15.52 -14.15 -1.84
C ALA A 39 15.40 -15.68 -1.81
N ALA A 40 14.38 -16.28 -2.43
CA ALA A 40 14.17 -17.72 -2.50
C ALA A 40 14.96 -18.43 -3.62
N VAL A 41 15.53 -17.69 -4.59
CA VAL A 41 16.19 -18.27 -5.78
C VAL A 41 17.42 -19.11 -5.42
N CYS A 42 18.37 -18.55 -4.68
CA CYS A 42 19.55 -19.26 -4.19
C CYS A 42 20.20 -18.50 -3.04
N LYS A 43 21.08 -19.16 -2.26
CA LYS A 43 21.78 -18.56 -1.10
C LYS A 43 22.46 -17.23 -1.42
N ARG A 44 23.04 -17.09 -2.63
CA ARG A 44 23.70 -15.85 -3.07
C ARG A 44 22.68 -14.70 -3.21
N TRP A 45 21.54 -14.98 -3.82
CA TRP A 45 20.47 -13.99 -3.99
C TRP A 45 19.83 -13.64 -2.66
N THR A 46 19.62 -14.62 -1.77
CA THR A 46 19.17 -14.40 -0.40
C THR A 46 20.09 -13.42 0.33
N SER A 47 21.41 -13.66 0.30
CA SER A 47 22.39 -12.82 0.97
C SER A 47 22.37 -11.38 0.43
N LEU A 48 22.35 -11.21 -0.90
CA LEU A 48 22.31 -9.90 -1.53
C LEU A 48 21.00 -9.14 -1.25
N ALA A 49 19.86 -9.83 -1.30
CA ALA A 49 18.56 -9.23 -1.01
C ALA A 49 18.46 -8.79 0.46
N LEU A 50 18.96 -9.61 1.40
CA LEU A 50 18.98 -9.29 2.82
C LEU A 50 19.96 -8.16 3.17
N ALA A 51 21.08 -8.04 2.45
CA ALA A 51 22.06 -6.97 2.66
C ALA A 51 21.55 -5.60 2.18
N SER A 52 20.62 -5.56 1.22
CA SER A 52 20.11 -4.33 0.64
C SER A 52 18.85 -3.81 1.34
N SER A 53 19.04 -2.98 2.37
CA SER A 53 17.92 -2.32 3.08
C SER A 53 16.97 -1.54 2.16
N GLY A 54 17.46 -0.98 1.06
CA GLY A 54 16.66 -0.21 0.10
C GLY A 54 15.66 -1.05 -0.70
N LEU A 55 15.82 -2.38 -0.76
CA LEU A 55 14.79 -3.23 -1.34
C LEU A 55 13.57 -3.28 -0.41
N TRP A 56 13.77 -3.25 0.90
CA TRP A 56 12.71 -3.42 1.89
C TRP A 56 11.94 -2.13 2.23
N SER A 57 12.28 -0.99 1.58
CA SER A 57 11.67 0.31 1.90
C SER A 57 10.31 0.55 1.27
N THR A 58 9.92 -0.25 0.27
CA THR A 58 8.61 -0.16 -0.37
C THR A 58 7.74 -1.31 0.11
N ILE A 59 6.62 -0.99 0.73
CA ILE A 59 5.64 -1.95 1.26
C ILE A 59 4.38 -1.79 0.44
N ASN A 60 4.00 -2.84 -0.28
CA ASN A 60 2.77 -2.90 -1.05
C ASN A 60 1.96 -4.11 -0.57
N VAL A 61 0.78 -3.86 -0.03
CA VAL A 61 -0.10 -4.91 0.50
C VAL A 61 -1.55 -4.70 0.09
N ASN A 62 -2.12 -5.71 -0.55
CA ASN A 62 -3.54 -5.78 -0.81
C ASN A 62 -4.26 -6.54 0.33
N MET A 63 -4.48 -5.88 1.47
CA MET A 63 -5.17 -6.48 2.62
C MET A 63 -6.63 -6.82 2.32
N LYS A 64 -7.28 -6.07 1.43
CA LYS A 64 -8.63 -6.38 0.96
C LYS A 64 -8.71 -7.79 0.39
N GLU A 65 -7.77 -8.12 -0.49
CA GLU A 65 -7.70 -9.43 -1.12
C GLU A 65 -7.31 -10.55 -0.15
N LEU A 66 -6.52 -10.26 0.89
CA LEU A 66 -6.24 -11.23 1.96
C LEU A 66 -7.49 -11.62 2.76
N VAL A 67 -8.51 -10.75 2.81
CA VAL A 67 -9.76 -10.98 3.55
C VAL A 67 -10.85 -11.54 2.66
N THR A 68 -11.00 -11.00 1.44
CA THR A 68 -12.10 -11.37 0.53
C THR A 68 -11.71 -12.43 -0.49
N GLY A 69 -10.41 -12.68 -0.66
CA GLY A 69 -9.89 -13.63 -1.62
C GLY A 69 -10.03 -15.09 -1.18
N PRO A 70 -9.59 -16.04 -2.02
CA PRO A 70 -9.69 -17.48 -1.74
C PRO A 70 -8.65 -17.98 -0.71
N TYR A 71 -8.03 -17.07 0.04
CA TYR A 71 -6.92 -17.38 0.94
C TYR A 71 -7.43 -17.76 2.33
N ASP A 72 -6.74 -18.71 2.97
CA ASP A 72 -7.03 -19.04 4.36
C ASP A 72 -6.38 -18.03 5.34
N ALA A 73 -6.80 -18.09 6.61
CA ALA A 73 -6.27 -17.21 7.64
C ALA A 73 -4.76 -17.41 7.89
N ASN A 74 -4.21 -18.59 7.59
CA ASN A 74 -2.78 -18.87 7.78
C ASN A 74 -1.94 -18.16 6.72
N PHE A 75 -2.40 -18.15 5.47
CA PHE A 75 -1.80 -17.38 4.39
C PHE A 75 -1.81 -15.90 4.71
N ALA A 76 -2.95 -15.36 5.15
CA ALA A 76 -3.05 -13.95 5.54
C ALA A 76 -2.07 -13.60 6.69
N ARG A 77 -1.93 -14.47 7.70
CA ARG A 77 -0.93 -14.33 8.77
C ARG A 77 0.50 -14.36 8.25
N LEU A 78 0.81 -15.24 7.30
CA LEU A 78 2.13 -15.32 6.68
C LEU A 78 2.48 -14.02 5.95
N ILE A 79 1.55 -13.48 5.17
CA ILE A 79 1.76 -12.20 4.47
C ILE A 79 1.98 -11.06 5.46
N CYS A 80 1.18 -11.00 6.53
CA CYS A 80 1.37 -9.99 7.59
C CYS A 80 2.73 -10.14 8.28
N HIS A 81 3.15 -11.36 8.60
CA HIS A 81 4.47 -11.62 9.16
C HIS A 81 5.59 -11.15 8.22
N ARG A 82 5.45 -11.38 6.91
CA ARG A 82 6.41 -10.90 5.90
C ARG A 82 6.49 -9.39 5.92
N ILE A 83 5.37 -8.67 5.93
CA ILE A 83 5.35 -7.20 6.01
C ILE A 83 6.06 -6.70 7.27
N GLN A 84 5.82 -7.34 8.41
CA GLN A 84 6.52 -6.99 9.66
C GLN A 84 8.04 -7.15 9.51
N LEU A 85 8.50 -8.22 8.86
CA LEU A 85 9.92 -8.40 8.56
C LEU A 85 10.45 -7.34 7.59
N GLN A 86 9.67 -6.91 6.60
CA GLN A 86 10.07 -5.81 5.70
C GLN A 86 10.23 -4.51 6.49
N LEU A 87 9.27 -4.16 7.35
CA LEU A 87 9.34 -2.99 8.23
C LEU A 87 10.61 -3.00 9.09
N VAL A 88 10.93 -4.14 9.73
CA VAL A 88 12.15 -4.27 10.54
C VAL A 88 13.41 -4.12 9.68
N ARG A 89 13.45 -4.73 8.49
CA ARG A 89 14.62 -4.72 7.60
C ARG A 89 14.84 -3.40 6.86
N SER A 90 13.80 -2.59 6.73
CA SER A 90 13.95 -1.22 6.20
C SER A 90 14.79 -0.32 7.12
N LEU A 91 15.07 -0.74 8.37
CA LEU A 91 15.91 -0.04 9.34
C LEU A 91 15.44 1.40 9.56
N GLN A 92 16.26 2.41 9.25
CA GLN A 92 15.92 3.85 9.33
C GLN A 92 15.71 4.48 7.96
N ARG A 93 15.52 3.65 6.91
CA ARG A 93 15.33 4.16 5.55
C ARG A 93 13.96 4.84 5.42
N PRO A 94 13.84 5.82 4.50
CA PRO A 94 12.55 6.35 4.09
C PRO A 94 11.64 5.23 3.56
N LEU A 95 10.38 5.22 3.99
CA LEU A 95 9.39 4.20 3.63
C LEU A 95 8.39 4.72 2.61
N ARG A 96 7.99 3.84 1.68
CA ARG A 96 6.86 4.05 0.77
C ARG A 96 5.84 2.94 1.02
N CYS A 97 4.68 3.29 1.55
CA CYS A 97 3.66 2.34 1.96
C CYS A 97 2.41 2.48 1.11
N PHE A 98 1.95 1.38 0.53
CA PHE A 98 0.72 1.26 -0.22
C PHE A 98 -0.08 0.12 0.40
N ALA A 99 -1.27 0.42 0.92
CA ALA A 99 -2.13 -0.59 1.51
C ALA A 99 -3.58 -0.42 1.03
N ASN A 100 -4.10 -1.47 0.41
CA ASN A 100 -5.54 -1.58 0.11
C ASN A 100 -6.19 -2.33 1.26
N LEU A 101 -6.95 -1.61 2.09
CA LEU A 101 -7.67 -2.11 3.25
C LEU A 101 -9.02 -2.70 2.82
N PRO A 102 -9.51 -3.75 3.51
CA PRO A 102 -10.87 -4.23 3.32
C PRO A 102 -11.87 -3.14 3.75
N ASP A 103 -13.09 -3.23 3.21
CA ASP A 103 -14.18 -2.31 3.58
C ASP A 103 -14.66 -2.56 5.01
N GLU A 104 -14.56 -3.81 5.49
CA GLU A 104 -14.88 -4.23 6.85
C GLU A 104 -13.77 -5.13 7.40
N VAL A 105 -13.33 -4.86 8.63
CA VAL A 105 -12.33 -5.69 9.32
C VAL A 105 -13.05 -6.48 10.42
N SER A 106 -13.28 -7.78 10.17
CA SER A 106 -13.77 -8.71 11.19
C SER A 106 -12.74 -8.89 12.32
N ALA A 107 -13.20 -9.20 13.54
CA ALA A 107 -12.35 -9.50 14.70
C ALA A 107 -11.36 -10.65 14.44
N GLU A 108 -11.71 -11.59 13.55
CA GLU A 108 -10.86 -12.70 13.12
C GLU A 108 -9.58 -12.22 12.40
N HIS A 109 -9.61 -11.01 11.84
CA HIS A 109 -8.51 -10.38 11.12
C HIS A 109 -7.72 -9.37 11.96
N SER A 110 -7.67 -9.56 13.29
CA SER A 110 -6.90 -8.71 14.21
C SER A 110 -5.42 -8.51 13.84
N PHE A 111 -4.83 -9.44 13.07
CA PHE A 111 -3.47 -9.29 12.54
C PHE A 111 -3.33 -8.15 11.51
N ILE A 112 -4.39 -7.82 10.76
CA ILE A 112 -4.41 -6.68 9.82
C ILE A 112 -4.25 -5.38 10.61
N GLN A 113 -5.01 -5.27 11.69
CA GLN A 113 -4.92 -4.14 12.60
C GLN A 113 -3.49 -3.99 13.16
N ALA A 114 -2.86 -5.09 13.57
CA ALA A 114 -1.48 -5.07 14.06
C ALA A 114 -0.49 -4.53 13.02
N ILE A 115 -0.61 -4.94 11.75
CA ILE A 115 0.26 -4.43 10.67
C ILE A 115 0.02 -2.95 10.42
N ILE A 116 -1.24 -2.51 10.41
CA ILE A 116 -1.57 -1.09 10.24
C ILE A 116 -1.03 -0.25 11.41
N PHE A 117 -1.06 -0.77 12.64
CA PHE A 117 -0.36 -0.12 13.75
C PHE A 117 1.16 -0.11 13.59
N SER A 118 1.78 -1.18 13.10
CA SER A 118 3.23 -1.20 12.82
C SER A 118 3.63 -0.19 11.74
N ILE A 119 2.82 -0.04 10.69
CA ILE A 119 3.01 1.02 9.68
C ILE A 119 2.81 2.39 10.32
N GLY A 120 1.76 2.56 11.13
CA GLY A 120 1.48 3.77 11.91
C GLY A 120 2.65 4.19 12.81
N ALA A 121 3.28 3.23 13.48
CA ALA A 121 4.44 3.45 14.33
C ALA A 121 5.68 3.92 13.55
N SER A 122 5.76 3.60 12.26
CA SER A 122 6.86 3.94 11.35
C SER A 122 6.61 5.19 10.51
N LEU A 123 5.51 5.91 10.78
CA LEU A 123 5.10 7.07 10.00
C LEU A 123 6.14 8.19 9.92
N ASP A 124 6.97 8.36 10.96
CA ASP A 124 8.04 9.37 10.98
C ASP A 124 9.08 9.20 9.87
N ARG A 125 9.14 8.00 9.25
CA ARG A 125 10.04 7.72 8.13
C ARG A 125 9.32 7.58 6.80
N CYS A 126 8.00 7.64 6.78
CA CYS A 126 7.24 7.48 5.54
C CYS A 126 7.36 8.73 4.67
N THR A 127 7.91 8.59 3.46
CA THR A 127 7.86 9.64 2.43
C THR A 127 6.57 9.60 1.64
N LEU A 128 5.97 8.42 1.53
CA LEU A 128 4.69 8.22 0.87
C LEU A 128 3.89 7.18 1.64
N ILE A 129 2.63 7.52 1.93
CA ILE A 129 1.67 6.55 2.44
C ILE A 129 0.35 6.70 1.70
N MET A 130 -0.11 5.59 1.13
CA MET A 130 -1.37 5.48 0.42
C MET A 130 -2.18 4.37 1.05
N LEU A 131 -3.18 4.76 1.84
CA LEU A 131 -4.14 3.84 2.43
C LEU A 131 -5.45 4.00 1.67
N HIS A 132 -5.88 2.93 0.99
CA HIS A 132 -7.12 2.87 0.24
C HIS A 132 -8.09 1.94 0.98
N GLY A 133 -9.27 2.43 1.37
CA GLY A 133 -10.29 1.60 2.03
C GLY A 133 -10.76 2.18 3.36
N PHE A 134 -11.29 1.33 4.23
CA PHE A 134 -11.88 1.76 5.50
C PHE A 134 -10.91 1.60 6.67
N ILE A 135 -10.67 2.69 7.40
CA ILE A 135 -9.99 2.67 8.70
C ILE A 135 -11.03 2.99 9.76
N PRO A 136 -11.31 2.06 10.70
CA PRO A 136 -12.21 2.32 11.81
C PRO A 136 -11.74 3.54 12.63
N ILE A 137 -12.67 4.42 13.00
CA ILE A 137 -12.38 5.58 13.87
C ILE A 137 -11.85 5.15 15.26
N THR A 138 -12.12 3.90 15.64
CA THR A 138 -11.60 3.31 16.88
C THR A 138 -10.10 3.02 16.81
N TRP A 139 -9.50 2.95 15.62
CA TRP A 139 -8.07 2.72 15.45
C TRP A 139 -7.32 4.04 15.65
N LYS A 140 -6.72 4.21 16.82
CA LYS A 140 -5.84 5.35 17.13
C LYS A 140 -4.48 5.15 16.44
N LEU A 141 -4.43 5.41 15.12
CA LEU A 141 -3.22 5.17 14.31
C LEU A 141 -2.10 6.17 14.56
N LEU A 142 -2.44 7.39 14.99
CA LEU A 142 -1.46 8.41 15.30
C LEU A 142 -1.13 8.35 16.79
N PRO A 143 0.15 8.18 17.16
CA PRO A 143 0.58 8.45 18.53
C PRO A 143 0.28 9.93 18.82
N MET A 144 -0.54 10.19 19.83
CA MET A 144 -0.97 11.54 20.22
C MET A 144 0.21 12.48 20.55
N ASP A 145 1.37 11.89 20.84
CA ASP A 145 2.56 12.57 21.33
C ASP A 145 3.59 12.90 20.22
N LYS A 146 3.37 12.47 18.97
CA LYS A 146 4.27 12.82 17.86
C LYS A 146 3.75 14.04 17.10
N PRO A 147 4.63 14.96 16.66
CA PRO A 147 4.22 16.09 15.85
C PRO A 147 3.48 15.61 14.60
N PRO A 148 2.44 16.32 14.15
CA PRO A 148 1.72 15.97 12.93
C PRO A 148 2.73 15.89 11.78
N LEU A 149 2.71 14.79 11.05
CA LEU A 149 3.52 14.63 9.85
C LEU A 149 3.20 15.79 8.93
N ILE A 150 4.20 16.57 8.53
CA ILE A 150 4.07 17.59 7.48
C ILE A 150 4.02 16.79 6.18
N PRO A 151 2.85 16.62 5.55
CA PRO A 151 2.76 15.69 4.45
C PRO A 151 2.86 16.49 3.15
N ASP A 152 3.99 16.37 2.46
CA ASP A 152 4.03 16.73 1.04
C ASP A 152 3.19 15.73 0.21
N THR A 153 2.95 14.49 0.71
CA THR A 153 2.27 13.41 -0.05
C THR A 153 1.47 12.39 0.80
N LEU A 154 0.80 12.79 1.88
CA LEU A 154 -0.13 11.89 2.59
C LEU A 154 -1.50 11.86 1.88
N SER A 155 -1.65 10.97 0.91
CA SER A 155 -2.93 10.74 0.23
C SER A 155 -3.69 9.60 0.90
N ILE A 156 -4.41 9.92 1.97
CA ILE A 156 -5.37 8.98 2.56
C ILE A 156 -6.72 9.18 1.89
N ARG A 157 -7.08 8.27 0.97
CA ARG A 157 -8.40 8.26 0.36
C ARG A 157 -9.37 7.47 1.25
N GLY A 158 -9.79 8.09 2.34
CA GLY A 158 -10.80 7.55 3.25
C GLY A 158 -11.65 8.66 3.84
N ARG A 159 -12.98 8.59 3.70
CA ARG A 159 -13.94 9.61 4.18
C ARG A 159 -13.81 9.93 5.67
N ASN A 160 -13.33 8.98 6.48
CA ASN A 160 -13.30 9.09 7.94
C ASN A 160 -11.97 9.58 8.53
N TYR A 161 -10.84 9.41 7.84
CA TYR A 161 -9.53 9.82 8.36
C TYR A 161 -9.38 11.34 8.36
N LEU A 162 -9.91 12.02 7.34
CA LEU A 162 -9.98 13.47 7.28
C LEU A 162 -10.66 14.06 8.52
N LEU A 163 -11.73 13.41 9.00
CA LEU A 163 -12.44 13.85 10.21
C LEU A 163 -11.61 13.66 11.49
N GLN A 164 -10.88 12.54 11.63
CA GLN A 164 -9.96 12.35 12.75
C GLN A 164 -8.78 13.33 12.73
N HIS A 165 -8.17 13.55 11.57
CA HIS A 165 -7.04 14.44 11.43
C HIS A 165 -7.45 15.91 11.69
N LEU A 166 -8.61 16.33 11.17
CA LEU A 166 -9.20 17.65 11.46
C LEU A 166 -9.58 17.80 12.94
N ALA A 167 -10.08 16.75 13.59
CA ALA A 167 -10.39 16.76 15.03
C ALA A 167 -9.13 16.86 15.92
N LEU A 168 -8.01 16.26 15.48
CA LEU A 168 -6.73 16.29 16.19
C LEU A 168 -5.96 17.59 16.00
N MET A 169 -6.12 18.27 14.85
CA MET A 169 -5.29 19.41 14.49
C MET A 169 -5.58 20.70 15.27
N ARG A 170 -6.72 20.92 15.95
CA ARG A 170 -7.05 22.13 16.78
C ARG A 170 -6.46 23.49 16.27
N VAL A 171 -6.31 23.68 14.97
CA VAL A 171 -5.62 24.84 14.36
C VAL A 171 -6.61 25.57 13.46
N GLU A 172 -6.53 26.90 13.50
CA GLU A 172 -7.46 27.82 12.86
C GLU A 172 -7.65 27.54 11.35
N LEU A 173 -8.92 27.40 11.00
CA LEU A 173 -9.49 26.77 9.80
C LEU A 173 -9.31 27.45 8.40
N PRO A 174 -8.91 28.71 8.17
CA PRO A 174 -9.22 29.33 6.87
C PRO A 174 -8.41 28.80 5.67
N ILE A 175 -7.12 28.50 5.85
CA ILE A 175 -6.21 28.26 4.71
C ILE A 175 -6.23 26.78 4.27
N TYR A 176 -6.27 25.85 5.23
CA TYR A 176 -6.31 24.40 4.96
C TYR A 176 -7.63 23.94 4.34
N ILE A 177 -8.76 24.58 4.69
CA ILE A 177 -10.07 24.24 4.14
C ILE A 177 -10.11 24.54 2.64
N SER A 178 -9.53 25.63 2.14
CA SER A 178 -9.66 25.97 0.71
C SER A 178 -8.98 24.92 -0.18
N ALA A 179 -7.78 24.46 0.17
CA ALA A 179 -7.06 23.43 -0.60
C ALA A 179 -7.75 22.06 -0.52
N LEU A 180 -8.25 21.68 0.66
CA LEU A 180 -8.97 20.42 0.86
C LEU A 180 -10.36 20.42 0.21
N TRP A 181 -11.11 21.53 0.28
CA TRP A 181 -12.39 21.68 -0.40
C TRP A 181 -12.26 21.67 -1.92
N THR A 182 -11.18 22.27 -2.44
CA THR A 182 -10.91 22.23 -3.89
C THR A 182 -10.65 20.79 -4.34
N ASN A 183 -9.91 20.00 -3.57
CA ASN A 183 -9.67 18.59 -3.87
C ASN A 183 -10.92 17.71 -3.71
N ILE A 184 -11.75 17.94 -2.69
CA ILE A 184 -13.02 17.22 -2.49
C ILE A 184 -14.01 17.55 -3.62
N ARG A 185 -14.17 18.83 -3.97
CA ARG A 185 -15.03 19.25 -5.10
C ARG A 185 -14.53 18.68 -6.42
N THR A 186 -13.22 18.65 -6.65
CA THR A 186 -12.66 18.05 -7.87
C THR A 186 -12.95 16.54 -7.93
N LEU A 187 -12.86 15.83 -6.80
CA LEU A 187 -13.19 14.39 -6.72
C LEU A 187 -14.68 14.13 -6.89
N GLU A 188 -15.56 14.95 -6.31
CA GLU A 188 -17.01 14.85 -6.51
C GLU A 188 -17.40 15.16 -7.97
N LEU A 189 -16.75 16.15 -8.59
CA LEU A 189 -16.96 16.51 -9.99
C LEU A 189 -16.51 15.37 -10.92
N VAL A 190 -15.32 14.80 -10.69
CA VAL A 190 -14.81 13.65 -11.46
C VAL A 190 -15.71 12.43 -11.29
N HIS A 191 -16.18 12.14 -10.07
CA HIS A 191 -17.08 11.02 -9.83
C HIS A 191 -18.48 11.23 -10.43
N THR A 192 -18.96 12.47 -10.46
CA THR A 192 -20.23 12.84 -11.10
C THR A 192 -20.11 12.74 -12.62
N LEU A 193 -19.03 13.26 -13.20
CA LEU A 193 -18.74 13.15 -14.64
C LEU A 193 -18.57 11.68 -15.06
N TYR A 194 -17.91 10.86 -14.25
CA TYR A 194 -17.78 9.42 -14.50
C TYR A 194 -19.14 8.69 -14.45
N ARG A 195 -20.01 9.03 -13.49
CA ARG A 195 -21.39 8.48 -13.43
C ARG A 195 -22.23 8.92 -14.63
N LEU A 196 -22.14 10.18 -15.03
CA LEU A 196 -22.85 10.70 -16.19
C LEU A 196 -22.38 10.04 -17.49
N SER A 197 -21.07 9.85 -17.66
CA SER A 197 -20.48 9.13 -18.80
C SER A 197 -20.91 7.66 -18.85
N ARG A 198 -20.96 6.98 -17.71
CA ARG A 198 -21.40 5.58 -17.64
C ARG A 198 -22.91 5.44 -17.93
N ASN A 199 -23.71 6.38 -17.43
CA ASN A 199 -25.14 6.39 -17.71
C ASN A 199 -25.46 6.76 -19.17
N SER A 200 -24.66 7.61 -19.82
CA SER A 200 -24.84 7.90 -21.25
C SER A 200 -24.48 6.70 -22.13
N GLN A 201 -23.46 5.92 -21.77
CA GLN A 201 -23.10 4.67 -22.46
C GLN A 201 -24.20 3.61 -22.30
N ASN A 202 -24.76 3.47 -21.10
CA ASN A 202 -25.88 2.56 -20.85
C ASN A 202 -27.16 2.99 -21.57
N ALA A 203 -27.44 4.30 -21.68
CA ALA A 203 -28.58 4.81 -22.43
C ALA A 203 -28.42 4.60 -23.94
N SER A 204 -27.21 4.73 -24.49
CA SER A 204 -26.91 4.43 -25.90
C SER A 204 -27.12 2.94 -26.21
N GLN A 205 -26.63 2.05 -25.33
CA GLN A 205 -26.86 0.60 -25.49
C GLN A 205 -28.34 0.20 -25.35
N TYR A 206 -29.12 0.94 -24.56
CA TYR A 206 -30.56 0.67 -24.42
C TYR A 206 -31.35 1.10 -25.65
N LEU A 207 -30.96 2.20 -26.30
CA LEU A 207 -31.56 2.67 -27.56
C LEU A 207 -31.21 1.75 -28.74
N ASP A 208 -29.98 1.26 -28.83
CA ASP A 208 -29.56 0.32 -29.88
C ASP A 208 -30.28 -1.04 -29.78
N ASN A 209 -30.70 -1.44 -28.57
CA ASN A 209 -31.43 -2.71 -28.34
C ASN A 209 -32.95 -2.60 -28.52
N HIS A 210 -33.52 -1.40 -28.64
CA HIS A 210 -34.96 -1.18 -28.72
C HIS A 210 -35.44 -0.46 -29.99
N VAL A 211 -34.53 -0.21 -30.94
CA VAL A 211 -34.87 0.21 -32.31
C VAL A 211 -34.65 -0.98 -33.25
N LEU A 212 -35.61 -1.92 -33.25
CA LEU A 212 -35.85 -2.91 -34.31
C LEU A 212 -37.35 -3.16 -34.39
#